data_AF-A0A0L7D182-F1
#
_entry.id   AF-A0A0L7D182-F1
#
_cell.length_a   1.000
_cell.length_b   1.000
_cell.length_c   1.000
_cell.angle_alpha   90.00
_cell.angle_beta   90.00
_cell.angle_gamma   90.00
#
_symmetry.space_group_name_H-M   'P 1'
#
loop_
_entity.id
_entity.type
_entity.pdbx_description
1 polymer ?
#
loop_
_entity_poly.entity_id
_entity_poly.type
_entity_poly.pdbx_seq_one_letter_code
_entity_poly.pdbx_strand_id
1 'polypeptide(L)'
;MWGNLCLRAQYAMVKDDAIVCAPSPFIATDDWFLLGVLNSKAADWYVHQVGVTRSGGYMEYKPVFVEQIPIPQNVPEKERTRVASLAQAIQNCQGEEIFEYEKQINDMVFGLYGICNKEILALQ
;
A
#
# COMPACT_ATOMS: atom_id res chain seq x y z
N MET A 1 3.27 4.53 -8.72
CA MET A 1 4.76 4.50 -8.75
C MET A 1 5.27 4.35 -7.32
N TRP A 2 6.44 3.74 -7.13
CA TRP A 2 7.12 3.65 -5.83
C TRP A 2 8.64 3.59 -6.01
N GLY A 3 9.38 3.78 -4.92
CA GLY A 3 10.84 3.64 -4.92
C GLY A 3 11.29 2.18 -4.84
N ASN A 4 12.39 1.82 -5.50
CA ASN A 4 12.91 0.44 -5.44
C ASN A 4 13.41 0.06 -4.04
N LEU A 5 13.92 1.01 -3.25
CA LEU A 5 14.43 0.79 -1.89
C LEU A 5 13.70 1.72 -0.92
N CYS A 6 12.88 1.14 -0.05
CA CYS A 6 12.08 1.88 0.92
C CYS A 6 12.09 1.18 2.29
N LEU A 7 11.89 1.94 3.37
CA LEU A 7 11.74 1.38 4.73
C LEU A 7 10.33 0.83 4.99
N ARG A 8 9.35 1.27 4.20
CA ARG A 8 7.94 0.87 4.23
C ARG A 8 7.32 1.08 2.85
N ALA A 9 6.14 0.54 2.62
CA ALA A 9 5.29 0.85 1.47
C ALA A 9 5.14 2.37 1.28
N GLN A 10 5.46 2.84 0.08
CA GLN A 10 5.40 4.26 -0.32
C GLN A 10 4.89 4.36 -1.75
N TYR A 11 3.72 3.77 -2.00
CA TYR A 11 3.08 3.83 -3.31
C TYR A 11 2.31 5.13 -3.46
N ALA A 12 2.42 5.76 -4.62
CA ALA A 12 1.69 6.98 -4.95
C ALA A 12 1.12 6.92 -6.37
N MET A 13 -0.04 7.52 -6.58
CA MET A 13 -0.49 7.90 -7.92
C MET A 13 0.43 8.98 -8.49
N VAL A 14 0.60 9.01 -9.80
CA VAL A 14 1.46 9.99 -10.46
C VAL A 14 0.64 10.62 -11.58
N LYS A 15 0.83 11.91 -11.80
CA LYS A 15 0.14 12.65 -12.87
C LYS A 15 0.61 12.16 -14.24
N ASP A 16 -0.27 12.26 -15.24
CA ASP A 16 -0.02 11.79 -16.60
C ASP A 16 1.17 12.49 -17.29
N ASP A 17 1.50 13.72 -16.88
CA ASP A 17 2.59 14.52 -17.42
C ASP A 17 3.93 14.34 -16.70
N ALA A 18 3.99 13.46 -15.70
CA ALA A 18 5.21 13.25 -14.94
C ALA A 18 6.27 12.49 -15.74
N ILE A 19 7.52 12.93 -15.62
CA ILE A 19 8.68 12.20 -16.16
C ILE A 19 9.19 11.26 -15.07
N VAL A 20 9.21 9.96 -15.38
CA VAL A 20 9.66 8.89 -14.48
C VAL A 20 11.06 8.45 -14.89
N CYS A 21 12.01 8.47 -13.96
CA CYS A 21 13.40 8.07 -14.19
C CYS A 21 13.70 6.70 -13.54
N ALA A 22 14.41 5.82 -14.25
CA ALA A 22 14.78 4.52 -13.71
C ALA A 22 15.82 4.62 -12.57
N PRO A 23 15.78 3.73 -11.56
CA PRO A 23 14.79 2.68 -11.35
C PRO A 23 13.53 3.22 -10.64
N SER A 24 12.40 3.24 -11.34
CA SER A 24 11.12 3.66 -10.78
C SER A 24 10.00 2.77 -11.31
N PRO A 25 9.68 1.70 -10.58
CA PRO A 25 8.56 0.83 -10.89
C PRO A 25 7.22 1.55 -10.80
N PHE A 26 6.28 1.16 -11.66
CA PHE A 26 4.90 1.63 -11.62
C PHE A 26 3.93 0.57 -12.18
N ILE A 27 2.66 0.72 -11.80
CA ILE A 27 1.53 0.00 -12.37
C ILE A 27 0.71 1.05 -13.14
N ALA A 28 0.37 0.78 -14.39
CA ALA A 28 -0.47 1.65 -15.19
C ALA A 28 -1.95 1.44 -14.82
N THR A 29 -2.44 2.23 -13.86
CA THR A 29 -3.79 2.11 -13.30
C THR A 29 -4.26 3.44 -12.73
N ASP A 30 -5.58 3.64 -12.70
CA ASP A 30 -6.29 4.71 -12.00
C ASP A 30 -7.02 4.19 -10.74
N ASP A 31 -6.78 2.93 -10.36
CA ASP A 31 -7.44 2.27 -9.24
C ASP A 31 -6.92 2.75 -7.88
N TRP A 32 -7.60 3.73 -7.30
CA TRP A 32 -7.33 4.23 -5.96
C TRP A 32 -7.56 3.20 -4.84
N PHE A 33 -8.44 2.21 -5.06
CA PHE A 33 -8.61 1.12 -4.10
C PHE A 33 -7.33 0.29 -4.02
N LEU A 34 -6.74 -0.05 -5.18
CA LEU A 34 -5.46 -0.74 -5.24
C LEU A 34 -4.36 0.05 -4.53
N LEU A 35 -4.29 1.36 -4.72
CA LEU A 35 -3.33 2.23 -4.00
C LEU A 35 -3.49 2.11 -2.47
N GLY A 36 -4.73 2.13 -1.98
CA GLY A 36 -5.01 1.99 -0.55
C GLY A 36 -4.59 0.62 -0.02
N VAL A 37 -4.87 -0.46 -0.75
CA VAL A 37 -4.46 -1.82 -0.37
C VAL A 37 -2.94 -1.94 -0.33
N LEU A 38 -2.24 -1.47 -1.37
CA LEU A 38 -0.77 -1.56 -1.46
C LEU A 38 -0.05 -0.81 -0.33
N ASN A 39 -0.62 0.30 0.15
CA ASN A 39 -0.07 1.06 1.29
C ASN A 39 -0.55 0.56 2.66
N SER A 40 -1.34 -0.52 2.73
CA SER A 40 -1.75 -1.10 4.01
C SER A 40 -0.59 -1.83 4.69
N LYS A 41 -0.62 -1.90 6.02
CA LYS A 41 0.34 -2.69 6.82
C LYS A 41 0.35 -4.16 6.47
N ALA A 42 -0.80 -4.73 6.08
CA ALA A 42 -0.88 -6.13 5.66
C ALA A 42 -0.10 -6.37 4.37
N ALA A 43 -0.29 -5.51 3.37
CA ALA A 43 0.44 -5.60 2.11
C ALA A 43 1.94 -5.33 2.30
N ASP A 44 2.27 -4.31 3.09
CA ASP A 44 3.64 -3.97 3.46
C ASP A 44 4.34 -5.17 4.12
N TRP A 45 3.74 -5.73 5.17
CA TRP A 45 4.26 -6.90 5.85
C TRP A 45 4.43 -8.11 4.93
N TYR A 46 3.48 -8.33 4.01
CA TYR A 46 3.56 -9.43 3.04
C TYR A 46 4.79 -9.28 2.13
N VAL A 47 5.02 -8.08 1.59
CA VAL A 47 6.23 -7.81 0.81
C VAL A 47 7.49 -8.05 1.64
N HIS A 48 7.47 -7.74 2.94
CA HIS A 48 8.60 -8.02 3.81
C HIS A 48 8.88 -9.52 4.01
N GLN A 49 7.88 -10.39 3.82
CA GLN A 49 8.08 -11.85 3.91
C GLN A 49 8.75 -12.43 2.66
N VAL A 50 8.50 -11.84 1.48
CA VAL A 50 8.98 -12.36 0.20
C VAL A 50 10.15 -11.56 -0.39
N GLY A 51 10.32 -10.32 0.05
CA GLY A 51 11.30 -9.36 -0.44
C GLY A 51 12.70 -9.56 0.13
N VAL A 52 13.64 -8.76 -0.38
CA VAL A 52 15.05 -8.80 0.03
C VAL A 52 15.40 -7.55 0.85
N THR A 53 15.81 -7.78 2.10
CA THR A 53 16.34 -6.72 2.96
C THR A 53 17.78 -6.36 2.59
N ARG A 54 18.07 -5.07 2.57
CA ARG A 54 19.40 -4.46 2.33
C ARG A 54 19.91 -3.78 3.60
N SER A 55 21.15 -3.31 3.57
CA SER A 55 21.78 -2.61 4.69
C SER A 55 20.94 -1.42 5.16
N GLY A 56 20.86 -1.21 6.48
CA GLY A 56 20.09 -0.12 7.07
C GLY A 56 18.58 -0.36 7.18
N GLY A 57 18.12 -1.60 6.96
CA GLY A 57 16.70 -1.97 7.10
C GLY A 57 15.86 -1.63 5.87
N TYR A 58 16.46 -1.16 4.78
CA TYR A 58 15.77 -0.93 3.52
C TYR A 58 15.30 -2.25 2.92
N MET A 59 14.05 -2.30 2.50
CA MET A 59 13.46 -3.40 1.76
C MET A 59 13.43 -3.06 0.26
N GLU A 60 13.70 -4.06 -0.57
CA GLU A 60 13.65 -3.90 -2.02
C GLU A 60 12.26 -4.24 -2.58
N TYR A 61 11.51 -3.22 -3.01
CA TYR A 61 10.15 -3.35 -3.57
C TYR A 61 10.20 -3.58 -5.09
N LYS A 62 10.81 -4.68 -5.54
CA LYS A 62 10.78 -5.02 -6.98
C LYS A 62 9.36 -5.43 -7.42
N PRO A 63 8.99 -5.19 -8.70
CA PRO A 63 7.73 -5.69 -9.26
C PRO A 63 7.45 -7.16 -8.96
N VAL A 64 8.48 -8.02 -9.05
CA VAL A 64 8.36 -9.46 -8.79
C VAL A 64 7.89 -9.81 -7.38
N PHE A 65 8.09 -8.93 -6.39
CA PHE A 65 7.59 -9.11 -5.02
C PHE A 65 6.23 -8.43 -4.83
N VAL A 66 6.06 -7.24 -5.40
CA VAL A 66 4.81 -6.47 -5.32
C VAL A 66 3.66 -7.19 -6.02
N GLU A 67 3.91 -7.84 -7.16
CA GLU A 67 2.91 -8.62 -7.90
C GLU A 67 2.41 -9.86 -7.13
N GLN A 68 3.10 -10.29 -6.08
CA GLN A 68 2.67 -11.41 -5.24
C GLN A 68 1.68 -11.00 -4.15
N ILE A 69 1.50 -9.69 -3.90
CA ILE A 69 0.57 -9.21 -2.88
C ILE A 69 -0.85 -9.68 -3.23
N PRO A 70 -1.52 -10.45 -2.35
CA PRO A 70 -2.89 -10.87 -2.62
C PRO A 70 -3.83 -9.67 -2.61
N ILE A 71 -4.45 -9.32 -3.73
CA ILE A 71 -5.44 -8.24 -3.78
C ILE A 71 -6.82 -8.78 -3.39
N PRO A 72 -7.53 -8.19 -2.41
CA PRO A 72 -8.86 -8.64 -2.00
C PRO A 72 -9.84 -8.68 -3.18
N GLN A 73 -10.54 -9.80 -3.34
CA GLN A 73 -11.54 -10.02 -4.38
C GLN A 73 -12.96 -9.88 -3.81
N ASN A 74 -13.93 -9.57 -4.66
CA ASN A 74 -15.36 -9.47 -4.30
C ASN A 74 -15.66 -8.49 -3.14
N VAL A 75 -14.87 -7.42 -3.01
CA VAL A 75 -15.05 -6.37 -2.00
C VAL A 75 -16.35 -5.61 -2.27
N PRO A 76 -17.22 -5.38 -1.27
CA PRO A 76 -18.41 -4.56 -1.44
C PRO A 76 -18.07 -3.16 -1.96
N GLU A 77 -18.85 -2.65 -2.92
CA GLU A 77 -18.56 -1.37 -3.58
C GLU A 77 -18.40 -0.20 -2.60
N LYS A 78 -19.17 -0.23 -1.51
CA LYS A 78 -19.07 0.76 -0.42
C LYS A 78 -17.69 0.78 0.24
N GLU A 79 -17.14 -0.40 0.53
CA GLU A 79 -15.82 -0.54 1.16
C GLU A 79 -14.72 -0.19 0.15
N ARG A 80 -14.86 -0.65 -1.09
CA ARG A 80 -13.96 -0.31 -2.19
C ARG A 80 -13.85 1.20 -2.39
N THR A 81 -14.99 1.87 -2.49
CA THR A 81 -15.08 3.34 -2.62
C THR A 81 -14.52 4.04 -1.40
N ARG A 82 -14.73 3.51 -0.18
CA ARG A 82 -14.24 4.12 1.05
C ARG A 82 -12.71 4.08 1.13
N VAL A 83 -12.10 2.93 0.86
CA VAL A 83 -10.63 2.79 0.81
C VAL A 83 -10.05 3.69 -0.28
N ALA A 84 -10.64 3.70 -1.49
CA ALA A 84 -10.22 4.56 -2.58
C ALA A 84 -10.24 6.06 -2.20
N SER A 85 -11.33 6.52 -1.58
CA SER A 85 -11.49 7.91 -1.15
C SER A 85 -10.48 8.30 -0.07
N LEU A 86 -10.17 7.40 0.87
CA LEU A 86 -9.15 7.63 1.89
C LEU A 86 -7.74 7.68 1.29
N ALA A 87 -7.43 6.79 0.35
CA ALA A 87 -6.14 6.80 -0.34
C ALA A 87 -5.93 8.10 -1.14
N GLN A 88 -6.99 8.57 -1.81
CA GLN A 88 -6.97 9.86 -2.50
C GLN A 88 -6.81 11.02 -1.50
N ALA A 89 -7.47 10.99 -0.35
CA ALA A 89 -7.33 12.01 0.68
C ALA A 89 -5.90 12.04 1.25
N ILE A 90 -5.32 10.87 1.59
CA ILE A 90 -3.93 10.77 2.09
C ILE A 90 -2.95 11.42 1.12
N GLN A 91 -3.11 11.15 -0.18
CA GLN A 91 -2.17 11.70 -1.17
C GLN A 91 -2.31 13.22 -1.37
N ASN A 92 -3.48 13.80 -1.07
CA ASN A 92 -3.74 15.23 -1.24
C ASN A 92 -3.60 16.04 0.06
N CYS A 93 -3.65 15.39 1.22
CA CYS A 93 -3.54 16.04 2.53
C CYS A 93 -2.09 16.13 3.02
N GLN A 94 -1.87 16.95 4.04
CA GLN A 94 -0.63 17.03 4.82
C GLN A 94 -1.01 17.16 6.30
N GLY A 95 -0.32 16.43 7.19
CA GLY A 95 -0.50 16.56 8.63
C GLY A 95 -1.15 15.36 9.32
N GLU A 96 -1.66 15.57 10.53
CA GLU A 96 -2.12 14.51 11.45
C GLU A 96 -3.28 13.66 10.90
N GLU A 97 -4.07 14.20 9.96
CA GLU A 97 -5.18 13.49 9.32
C GLU A 97 -4.71 12.25 8.54
N ILE A 98 -3.47 12.25 8.03
CA ILE A 98 -2.89 11.11 7.31
C ILE A 98 -2.85 9.88 8.19
N PHE A 99 -2.44 10.02 9.44
CA PHE A 99 -2.31 8.88 10.36
C PHE A 99 -3.67 8.22 10.62
N GLU A 100 -4.72 9.02 10.80
CA GLU A 100 -6.07 8.51 11.03
C GLU A 100 -6.64 7.82 9.78
N TYR A 101 -6.37 8.35 8.59
CA TYR A 101 -6.78 7.72 7.33
C TYR A 101 -6.02 6.43 7.06
N GLU A 102 -4.70 6.40 7.30
CA GLU A 102 -3.89 5.17 7.23
C GLU A 102 -4.43 4.12 8.20
N LYS A 103 -4.77 4.51 9.43
CA LYS A 103 -5.36 3.61 10.42
C LYS A 103 -6.69 3.04 9.93
N GLN A 104 -7.59 3.86 9.38
CA GLN A 104 -8.86 3.39 8.83
C GLN A 104 -8.68 2.44 7.64
N ILE A 105 -7.73 2.73 6.75
CA ILE A 105 -7.39 1.81 5.65
C ILE A 105 -6.91 0.48 6.20
N ASN A 106 -6.01 0.49 7.18
CA ASN A 106 -5.50 -0.73 7.81
C ASN A 106 -6.64 -1.55 8.44
N ASP A 107 -7.50 -0.92 9.25
CA ASP A 107 -8.62 -1.59 9.91
C ASP A 107 -9.56 -2.27 8.89
N MET A 108 -9.87 -1.60 7.77
CA MET A 108 -10.69 -2.19 6.70
C MET A 108 -9.96 -3.32 5.96
N VAL A 109 -8.70 -3.11 5.57
CA VAL A 109 -7.93 -4.09 4.81
C VAL A 109 -7.65 -5.36 5.64
N PHE A 110 -7.41 -5.22 6.95
CA PHE A 110 -7.34 -6.36 7.87
C PHE A 110 -8.66 -7.15 7.88
N GLY A 111 -9.80 -6.46 7.90
CA GLY A 111 -11.12 -7.08 7.78
C GLY A 111 -11.29 -7.84 6.46
N LEU A 112 -10.85 -7.27 5.34
CA LEU A 112 -10.92 -7.91 4.01
C LEU A 112 -10.05 -9.17 3.92
N TYR A 113 -8.92 -9.21 4.61
CA TYR A 113 -8.05 -10.39 4.67
C TYR A 113 -8.45 -11.38 5.77
N GLY A 114 -9.40 -11.03 6.64
CA GLY A 114 -9.78 -11.87 7.78
C GLY A 114 -8.69 -12.00 8.85
N ILE A 115 -7.80 -11.00 8.97
CA ILE A 115 -6.68 -11.00 9.92
C ILE A 115 -7.21 -10.75 11.33
N CYS A 116 -6.86 -11.61 12.28
CA CYS A 116 -7.32 -11.50 13.66
C CYS A 116 -6.46 -10.54 14.49
N ASN A 117 -6.98 -10.08 15.64
CA ASN A 117 -6.26 -9.14 16.52
C ASN A 117 -4.87 -9.62 16.97
N LYS A 118 -4.69 -10.94 17.12
CA LYS A 118 -3.37 -11.50 17.48
C LYS A 118 -2.35 -11.32 16.36
N GLU A 119 -2.79 -11.47 15.12
CA GLU A 119 -1.95 -11.30 13.93
C GLU A 119 -1.66 -9.83 13.69
N ILE A 120 -2.63 -8.93 13.90
CA ILE A 120 -2.42 -7.47 13.81
C ILE A 120 -1.26 -7.01 14.71
N LEU A 121 -1.10 -7.59 15.90
CA LEU A 121 0.02 -7.28 16.79
C LEU A 121 1.37 -7.74 16.23
N ALA A 122 1.39 -8.80 15.40
CA ALA A 122 2.59 -9.28 14.71
C ALA A 122 2.91 -8.51 13.42
N LEU A 123 2.00 -7.66 12.94
CA LEU A 123 2.17 -6.75 11.79
C LEU A 123 2.72 -5.37 12.21
N GLN A 124 3.12 -5.18 13.48
CA GLN A 124 3.60 -3.90 14.01
C GLN A 124 5.06 -3.61 13.65
#